data_AF-A0A4U2Y5T1-F1
#
_entry.id   AF-A0A4U2Y5T1-F1
#
_cell.length_a   1.000
_cell.length_b   1.000
_cell.length_c   1.000
_cell.angle_alpha   90.00
_cell.angle_beta   90.00
_cell.angle_gamma   90.00
#
_symmetry.space_group_name_H-M   'P 1'
#
loop_
_entity.id
_entity.type
_entity.pdbx_description
1 polymer ?
#
loop_
_entity_poly.entity_id
_entity_poly.type
_entity_poly.pdbx_seq_one_letter_code
_entity_poly.pdbx_strand_id
1 'polypeptide(L)'
;MHNKEFFPTVYVGERKSGKTTRLLEEASKTGIPILAHNIMMKRYLEGTAKQLGFTNVTVITPDALEHGHYEKVIIDEAQLLLRYAFL
;
A
#
# COMPACT_ATOMS: atom_id res chain seq x y z
N MET A 1 1.96 22.19 19.74
CA MET A 1 1.36 21.06 18.99
C MET A 1 2.20 19.82 19.28
N HIS A 2 1.64 18.79 19.88
CA HIS A 2 2.38 17.54 20.10
C HIS A 2 2.58 16.85 18.76
N ASN A 3 3.84 16.73 18.32
CA ASN A 3 4.23 15.78 17.29
C ASN A 3 3.92 14.38 17.85
N LYS A 4 2.76 13.81 17.49
CA LYS A 4 2.55 12.38 17.68
C LYS A 4 3.53 11.69 16.75
N GLU A 5 4.60 11.12 17.31
CA GLU A 5 5.45 10.20 16.57
C GLU A 5 4.57 9.09 16.01
N PHE A 6 4.48 9.03 14.68
CA PHE A 6 3.70 8.02 13.98
C PHE A 6 4.62 6.85 13.68
N PHE A 7 4.58 5.81 14.49
CA PHE A 7 5.33 4.59 14.21
C PHE A 7 4.55 3.75 13.19
N PRO A 8 5.13 3.43 12.02
CA PRO A 8 4.47 2.56 11.06
C PRO A 8 4.35 1.15 11.64
N THR A 9 3.22 0.49 11.40
CA THR A 9 3.11 -0.95 11.61
C THR A 9 3.71 -1.67 10.41
N VAL A 10 4.72 -2.50 10.63
CA VAL A 10 5.43 -3.22 9.57
C VAL A 10 5.08 -4.71 9.63
N TYR A 11 4.60 -5.24 8.51
CA TYR A 11 4.29 -6.66 8.36
C TYR A 11 5.42 -7.34 7.56
N VAL A 12 6.20 -8.20 8.23
CA VAL A 12 7.30 -8.97 7.62
C VAL A 12 6.95 -10.46 7.64
N GLY A 13 7.39 -11.20 6.63
CA GLY A 13 7.20 -12.64 6.56
C GLY A 13 7.60 -13.21 5.20
N GLU A 14 7.59 -14.53 5.08
CA GLU A 14 7.99 -15.24 3.86
C GLU A 14 7.03 -14.99 2.67
N ARG A 15 7.44 -15.40 1.47
CA ARG A 15 6.56 -15.35 0.29
C ARG A 15 5.28 -16.15 0.56
N LYS A 16 4.14 -15.65 0.08
CA LYS A 16 2.81 -16.25 0.27
C LYS A 16 2.31 -16.31 1.73
N SER A 17 2.92 -15.58 2.66
CA SER A 17 2.46 -15.50 4.06
C SER A 17 1.18 -14.68 4.30
N GLY A 18 0.47 -14.25 3.24
CA GLY A 18 -0.77 -13.48 3.36
C GLY A 18 -0.62 -11.97 3.64
N LYS A 19 0.60 -11.41 3.59
CA LYS A 19 0.84 -9.96 3.83
C LYS A 19 -0.02 -9.06 2.95
N THR A 20 0.00 -9.28 1.63
CA THR A 20 -0.79 -8.48 0.68
C THR A 20 -2.28 -8.56 0.98
N THR A 21 -2.80 -9.75 1.31
CA THR A 21 -4.19 -9.92 1.75
C THR A 21 -4.50 -9.10 2.99
N ARG A 22 -3.60 -9.07 3.97
CA ARG A 22 -3.76 -8.24 5.18
C ARG A 22 -3.78 -6.75 4.86
N LEU A 23 -2.91 -6.27 3.98
CA LEU A 23 -2.88 -4.87 3.55
C LEU A 23 -4.15 -4.47 2.79
N LEU A 24 -4.65 -5.36 1.92
CA LEU A 24 -5.91 -5.18 1.19
C LEU A 24 -7.13 -5.14 2.13
N GLU A 25 -7.16 -6.03 3.12
CA GLU A 25 -8.20 -6.03 4.16
C GLU A 25 -8.20 -4.70 4.93
N GLU A 26 -7.02 -4.23 5.35
CA GLU A 26 -6.87 -2.97 6.08
C GLU A 26 -7.28 -1.76 5.22
N ALA A 27 -6.84 -1.71 3.96
CA ALA A 27 -7.24 -0.67 3.01
C ALA A 27 -8.75 -0.67 2.80
N SER A 28 -9.38 -1.84 2.64
CA SER A 28 -10.82 -1.96 2.47
C SER A 28 -11.61 -1.45 3.70
N LYS A 29 -11.08 -1.64 4.91
CA LYS A 29 -11.72 -1.19 6.15
C LYS A 29 -11.54 0.30 6.42
N THR A 30 -10.37 0.84 6.09
CA THR A 30 -9.97 2.20 6.48
C THR A 30 -10.15 3.23 5.36
N GLY A 31 -10.22 2.79 4.10
CA GLY A 31 -10.17 3.65 2.92
C GLY A 31 -8.78 4.25 2.66
N ILE A 32 -7.75 3.90 3.45
CA ILE A 32 -6.38 4.37 3.22
C ILE A 32 -5.87 3.73 1.91
N PRO A 33 -5.34 4.54 0.97
CA PRO A 33 -4.87 4.00 -0.29
C PRO A 33 -3.60 3.16 -0.13
N ILE A 34 -3.47 2.13 -0.95
CA ILE A 34 -2.25 1.34 -1.05
C ILE A 34 -1.34 1.96 -2.10
N LEU A 35 -0.10 2.29 -1.72
CA LEU A 35 0.97 2.66 -2.61
C LEU A 35 1.63 1.41 -3.20
N ALA A 36 1.45 1.21 -4.50
CA ALA A 36 2.12 0.19 -5.28
C ALA A 36 3.38 0.77 -5.93
N HIS A 37 4.48 0.01 -5.97
CA HIS A 37 5.76 0.50 -6.52
C HIS A 37 5.77 0.73 -8.04
N ASN A 38 4.80 0.18 -8.78
CA ASN A 38 4.61 0.46 -10.21
C ASN A 38 3.18 0.13 -10.67
N ILE A 39 2.88 0.46 -11.94
CA ILE A 39 1.55 0.24 -12.54
C ILE A 39 1.15 -1.24 -12.64
N MET A 40 2.12 -2.15 -12.81
CA MET A 40 1.84 -3.58 -12.88
C MET A 40 1.40 -4.12 -11.51
N MET A 41 2.07 -3.69 -10.44
CA MET A 41 1.70 -4.03 -9.08
C MET A 41 0.35 -3.41 -8.71
N LYS A 42 0.08 -2.17 -9.15
CA LYS A 42 -1.24 -1.56 -8.99
C LYS A 42 -2.37 -2.45 -9.55
N ARG A 43 -2.24 -2.88 -10.81
CA ARG A 43 -3.23 -3.76 -11.46
C ARG A 43 -3.38 -5.11 -10.76
N TYR A 44 -2.26 -5.68 -10.30
CA TYR A 44 -2.28 -6.92 -9.53
C TYR A 44 -3.06 -6.78 -8.23
N LEU A 45 -2.83 -5.70 -7.47
CA LEU A 45 -3.51 -5.44 -6.20
C LEU A 45 -5.00 -5.16 -6.42
N GLU A 46 -5.37 -4.36 -7.42
CA GLU A 46 -6.78 -4.11 -7.77
C GLU A 46 -7.51 -5.40 -8.18
N GLY A 47 -6.86 -6.23 -8.99
CA GLY A 47 -7.39 -7.54 -9.39
C GLY A 47 -7.58 -8.47 -8.19
N THR A 48 -6.59 -8.51 -7.30
CA THR A 48 -6.63 -9.34 -6.08
C THR A 48 -7.70 -8.85 -5.11
N ALA A 49 -7.82 -7.53 -4.91
CA ALA A 49 -8.85 -6.92 -4.08
C ALA A 49 -10.25 -7.34 -4.54
N LYS A 50 -10.50 -7.22 -5.86
CA LYS A 50 -11.76 -7.62 -6.48
C LYS A 50 -12.05 -9.11 -6.31
N GLN A 51 -11.06 -9.97 -6.52
CA GLN A 51 -11.20 -11.43 -6.34
C GLN A 51 -11.54 -11.81 -4.90
N LEU A 52 -11.02 -11.06 -3.92
CA LEU A 52 -11.27 -11.28 -2.50
C LEU A 52 -12.55 -10.60 -1.99
N GLY A 53 -13.27 -9.86 -2.85
CA GLY A 53 -14.49 -9.15 -2.47
C GLY A 53 -14.26 -7.86 -1.68
N PHE A 54 -13.05 -7.32 -1.70
CA PHE A 54 -12.75 -6.02 -1.09
C PHE A 54 -13.19 -4.89 -2.03
N THR A 55 -14.23 -4.16 -1.62
CA THR A 55 -14.93 -3.19 -2.48
C THR A 55 -14.45 -1.75 -2.32
N ASN A 56 -13.74 -1.43 -1.24
CA ASN A 56 -13.29 -0.07 -0.92
C ASN A 56 -11.75 0.03 -0.90
N VAL A 57 -11.09 -0.49 -1.93
CA VAL A 57 -9.62 -0.45 -2.04
C VAL A 57 -9.22 0.53 -3.15
N THR A 58 -8.50 1.57 -2.76
CA THR A 58 -7.83 2.48 -3.70
C THR A 58 -6.36 2.11 -3.79
N VAL A 59 -5.83 1.96 -5.01
CA VAL A 59 -4.41 1.69 -5.24
C VAL A 59 -3.79 2.82 -6.09
N ILE A 60 -2.70 3.38 -5.59
CA ILE A 60 -1.99 4.52 -6.19
C ILE A 60 -0.55 4.13 -6.55
N THR A 61 0.07 4.92 -7.42
CA THR A 61 1.46 4.80 -7.85
C THR A 61 2.31 5.93 -7.25
N PRO A 62 3.65 5.89 -7.34
CA PRO A 62 4.50 6.99 -6.87
C PRO A 62 4.18 8.31 -7.58
N ASP A 63 3.94 8.28 -8.88
CA ASP A 63 3.49 9.44 -9.65
C ASP A 63 2.18 10.04 -9.10
N ALA A 64 1.19 9.20 -8.78
CA ALA A 64 -0.05 9.68 -8.18
C ALA A 64 0.18 10.25 -6.77
N LEU A 65 1.10 9.67 -5.99
CA LEU A 65 1.48 10.16 -4.66
C LEU A 65 2.15 11.54 -4.72
N GLU A 66 3.05 11.76 -5.69
CA GLU A 66 3.77 13.03 -5.88
C GLU A 66 2.84 14.20 -6.26
N HIS A 67 1.80 13.92 -7.05
CA HIS A 67 0.88 14.94 -7.56
C HIS A 67 -0.43 15.05 -6.76
N GLY A 68 -0.67 14.15 -5.80
CA GLY A 68 -1.89 14.12 -5.01
C GLY A 68 -1.70 14.60 -3.57
N HIS A 69 -2.81 14.72 -2.85
CA HIS A 69 -2.81 15.03 -1.42
C HIS A 69 -3.22 13.78 -0.63
N TYR A 70 -2.25 13.15 0.04
CA TYR A 70 -2.47 11.97 0.86
C TYR A 70 -1.86 12.18 2.25
N GLU A 71 -2.68 12.07 3.30
CA GLU A 71 -2.20 12.13 4.68
C GLU A 71 -1.51 10.83 5.13
N LYS A 72 -1.96 9.69 4.59
CA LYS A 72 -1.48 8.34 4.93
C LYS A 72 -1.54 7.43 3.71
N VAL A 73 -0.61 6.48 3.66
CA VAL A 73 -0.60 5.40 2.68
C VAL A 73 -0.26 4.08 3.37
N ILE A 74 -0.84 2.99 2.86
CA ILE A 74 -0.39 1.63 3.14
C ILE A 74 0.62 1.27 2.05
N ILE A 75 1.76 0.70 2.39
CA ILE A 75 2.81 0.41 1.41
C ILE A 75 2.91 -1.10 1.19
N ASP A 76 2.73 -1.56 -0.06
CA ASP A 76 3.02 -2.94 -0.45
C ASP A 76 4.41 -3.02 -1.12
N GLU A 77 5.13 -4.11 -0.85
CA GLU A 77 6.52 -4.32 -1.30
C GLU A 77 7.44 -3.11 -1.00
N ALA A 78 7.40 -2.60 0.25
CA ALA A 78 8.13 -1.40 0.68
C ALA A 78 9.63 -1.43 0.34
N GLN A 79 10.26 -2.61 0.38
CA GLN A 79 11.67 -2.79 0.02
C GLN A 79 11.97 -2.44 -1.45
N LEU A 80 10.97 -2.52 -2.34
CA LEU A 80 11.13 -2.15 -3.75
C LEU A 80 11.01 -0.65 -3.96
N LEU A 81 10.22 0.07 -3.16
CA LEU A 81 10.14 1.53 -3.21
C LEU A 81 11.43 2.18 -2.70
N LEU A 82 11.98 1.66 -1.59
CA LEU A 82 13.25 2.15 -1.05
C LEU A 82 14.39 2.01 -2.06
N ARG A 83 14.37 0.97 -2.89
CA ARG A 83 15.40 0.75 -3.91
C ARG A 83 15.46 1.87 -4.96
N TYR A 84 14.36 2.55 -5.26
CA TYR A 84 14.34 3.67 -6.20
C TYR A 84 14.80 5.00 -5.59
N ALA A 85 14.81 5.12 -4.26
CA ALA A 85 15.20 6.36 -3.57
C ALA A 85 16.72 6.52 -3.37
N PHE A 86 17.52 5.47 -3.64
CA PHE A 86 18.97 5.44 -3.40
C PHE A 86 19.81 5.16 -4.67
N LEU A 87 19.24 5.40 -5.85
CA LEU A 87 19.94 5.39 -7.14
C LEU A 87 19.86 6.77 -7.78
#